data_AF-A0A2H0QTB8-F1
#
_entry.id   AF-A0A2H0QTB8-F1
#
_cell.length_a   1.000
_cell.length_b   1.000
_cell.length_c   1.000
_cell.angle_alpha   90.00
_cell.angle_beta   90.00
_cell.angle_gamma   90.00
#
_symmetry.space_group_name_H-M   'P 1'
#
loop_
_entity.id
_entity.type
_entity.pdbx_description
1 polymer ?
#
loop_
_entity_poly.entity_id
_entity_poly.type
_entity_poly.pdbx_seq_one_letter_code
_entity_poly.pdbx_strand_id
1 'polypeptide(L)'
;MNITDKKPLPIASQSKSKEFVPDKFKEVAGSMEQQFSEMMLQEMHKTIDRTEPENNAETFYKSLQTQEYAKSLSNGDDGTGLKKMILDQIYPQHMRNEINFRRFQGQQLAANQPKMPKKPEQQLIQGKELNHE
;
A
#
# COMPACT_ATOMS: atom_id res chain seq x y z
N MET A 1 17.48 -50.47 6.81
CA MET A 1 17.69 -49.03 6.56
C MET A 1 16.49 -48.54 5.75
N ASN A 2 15.52 -47.89 6.39
CA ASN A 2 14.26 -47.51 5.75
C ASN A 2 14.39 -46.15 5.06
N ILE A 3 14.06 -46.14 3.78
CA ILE A 3 14.00 -44.98 2.87
C ILE A 3 12.54 -44.58 2.71
N THR A 4 11.92 -44.12 3.78
CA THR A 4 10.55 -43.54 3.75
C THR A 4 10.41 -42.65 4.96
N ASP A 5 10.57 -41.33 4.77
CA ASP A 5 9.91 -40.27 5.57
C ASP A 5 10.41 -38.86 5.15
N LYS A 6 10.39 -38.57 3.85
CA LYS A 6 10.32 -37.16 3.41
C LYS A 6 8.84 -36.80 3.31
N LYS A 7 8.24 -36.52 4.46
CA LYS A 7 6.92 -35.87 4.55
C LYS A 7 6.98 -34.63 3.65
N PRO A 8 6.16 -34.51 2.60
CA PRO A 8 6.16 -33.30 1.79
C PRO A 8 5.84 -32.12 2.72
N LEU A 9 6.68 -31.09 2.66
CA LEU A 9 6.43 -29.82 3.34
C LEU A 9 4.99 -29.39 3.01
N PRO A 10 4.18 -28.98 4.00
CA PRO A 10 2.83 -28.53 3.73
C PRO A 10 2.91 -27.37 2.75
N ILE A 11 2.25 -27.52 1.59
CA ILE A 11 2.05 -26.45 0.63
C ILE A 11 1.35 -25.35 1.43
N ALA A 12 2.10 -24.28 1.76
CA ALA A 12 1.60 -23.20 2.59
C ALA A 12 0.32 -22.67 1.94
N SER A 13 -0.80 -22.92 2.62
CA SER A 13 -2.13 -22.48 2.25
C SER A 13 -2.10 -21.04 1.76
N GLN A 14 -2.57 -20.82 0.52
CA GLN A 14 -2.69 -19.49 -0.10
C GLN A 14 -3.42 -18.48 0.80
N SER A 15 -4.22 -18.95 1.77
CA SER A 15 -4.96 -18.10 2.71
C SER A 15 -4.09 -17.30 3.69
N LYS A 16 -2.92 -17.83 4.12
CA LYS A 16 -2.05 -17.13 5.10
C LYS A 16 -1.23 -16.01 4.48
N SER A 17 -1.10 -15.98 3.14
CA SER A 17 -0.31 -14.95 2.45
C SER A 17 -0.93 -13.55 2.56
N LYS A 18 -2.27 -13.45 2.62
CA LYS A 18 -2.98 -12.16 2.71
C LYS A 18 -2.86 -11.49 4.08
N GLU A 19 -2.62 -12.28 5.13
CA GLU A 19 -2.54 -11.82 6.51
C GLU A 19 -1.29 -10.96 6.77
N PHE A 20 -0.18 -11.28 6.09
CA PHE A 20 1.11 -10.58 6.24
C PHE A 20 1.33 -9.47 5.21
N VAL A 21 0.25 -8.92 4.66
CA VAL A 21 0.30 -7.74 3.78
C VAL A 21 -0.04 -6.50 4.61
N PRO A 22 0.86 -5.52 4.74
CA PRO A 22 0.53 -4.27 5.41
C PRO A 22 -0.56 -3.49 4.69
N ASP A 23 -1.47 -2.88 5.46
CA ASP A 23 -2.67 -2.23 4.90
C ASP A 23 -2.35 -1.10 3.93
N LYS A 24 -1.25 -0.36 4.16
CA LYS A 24 -0.76 0.65 3.20
C LYS A 24 -0.55 0.11 1.79
N PHE A 25 -0.06 -1.13 1.64
CA PHE A 25 0.09 -1.73 0.31
C PHE A 25 -1.26 -2.15 -0.27
N LYS A 26 -2.21 -2.61 0.56
CA LYS A 26 -3.57 -2.93 0.11
C LYS A 26 -4.30 -1.67 -0.37
N GLU A 27 -4.14 -0.56 0.35
CA GLU A 27 -4.71 0.75 0.00
C GLU A 27 -4.13 1.28 -1.31
N VAL A 28 -2.80 1.22 -1.48
CA VAL A 28 -2.14 1.63 -2.73
C VAL A 28 -2.63 0.77 -3.89
N ALA A 29 -2.68 -0.55 -3.73
CA ALA A 29 -3.17 -1.44 -4.79
C ALA A 29 -4.64 -1.17 -5.14
N GLY A 30 -5.50 -0.92 -4.14
CA GLY A 30 -6.89 -0.54 -4.37
C GLY A 30 -7.05 0.81 -5.07
N SER A 31 -6.22 1.79 -4.70
CA SER A 31 -6.21 3.12 -5.33
C SER A 31 -5.76 3.05 -6.80
N MET A 32 -4.78 2.20 -7.11
CA MET A 32 -4.34 1.98 -8.48
C MET A 32 -5.41 1.27 -9.32
N GLU A 33 -6.10 0.27 -8.76
CA GLU A 33 -7.23 -0.39 -9.44
C GLU A 33 -8.40 0.57 -9.68
N GLN A 34 -8.68 1.46 -8.72
CA GLN A 34 -9.68 2.51 -8.90
C GLN A 34 -9.32 3.46 -10.05
N GLN A 35 -8.08 3.96 -10.09
CA GLN A 35 -7.63 4.84 -11.17
C GLN A 35 -7.69 4.16 -12.54
N PHE A 36 -7.30 2.89 -12.60
CA PHE A 36 -7.42 2.10 -13.82
C PHE A 36 -8.88 1.95 -14.25
N SER A 37 -9.77 1.60 -13.31
CA SER A 37 -11.20 1.43 -13.58
C SER A 37 -11.84 2.73 -14.06
N GLU A 38 -11.47 3.86 -13.44
CA GLU A 38 -11.90 5.19 -13.86
C GLU A 38 -11.46 5.49 -15.29
N MET A 39 -10.19 5.24 -15.62
CA MET A 39 -9.66 5.42 -16.98
C MET A 39 -10.42 4.55 -17.99
N MET A 40 -10.67 3.28 -17.67
CA MET A 40 -11.42 2.37 -18.54
C MET A 40 -12.85 2.86 -18.77
N LEU A 41 -13.54 3.32 -17.72
CA LEU A 41 -14.89 3.89 -17.84
C LEU A 41 -14.87 5.19 -18.68
N GLN A 42 -13.87 6.04 -18.51
CA GLN A 42 -13.71 7.25 -19.32
C GLN A 42 -13.49 6.92 -20.80
N GLU A 43 -12.65 5.94 -21.13
CA GLU A 43 -12.46 5.50 -22.52
C GLU A 43 -13.74 4.88 -23.09
N MET A 44 -14.48 4.07 -22.31
CA MET A 44 -15.77 3.54 -22.74
C MET A 44 -16.78 4.67 -23.04
N HIS A 45 -16.83 5.71 -22.21
CA HIS A 45 -17.71 6.85 -22.47
C HIS A 45 -17.38 7.63 -23.74
N LYS A 46 -16.12 7.63 -24.18
CA LYS A 46 -15.71 8.26 -25.46
C LYS A 46 -16.15 7.47 -26.68
N THR A 47 -16.37 6.16 -26.55
CA THR A 47 -16.81 5.30 -27.66
C THR A 47 -18.32 5.37 -27.94
N ILE A 48 -19.08 6.06 -27.07
CA ILE A 48 -20.52 6.26 -27.26
C ILE A 48 -20.72 7.44 -28.22
N ASP A 49 -21.30 7.19 -29.40
CA ASP A 49 -21.68 8.25 -30.34
C ASP A 49 -22.72 9.18 -29.68
N ARG A 50 -22.39 10.47 -29.60
CA ARG A 50 -23.26 11.49 -29.02
C ARG A 50 -23.83 12.38 -30.12
N THR A 51 -25.17 12.45 -30.18
CA THR A 51 -25.89 13.29 -31.12
C THR A 51 -25.92 14.77 -30.74
N GLU A 52 -25.62 15.10 -29.47
CA GLU A 52 -25.64 16.47 -28.93
C GLU A 52 -24.36 16.77 -28.13
N PRO A 53 -23.86 18.02 -28.16
CA PRO A 53 -22.71 18.42 -27.37
C PRO A 53 -23.04 18.46 -25.87
N GLU A 54 -22.16 17.85 -25.06
CA GLU A 54 -22.31 17.76 -23.61
C GLU A 54 -22.20 19.14 -22.95
N ASN A 55 -23.09 19.44 -22.00
CA ASN A 55 -22.97 20.66 -21.20
C ASN A 55 -22.08 20.42 -19.96
N ASN A 56 -21.53 21.51 -19.39
CA ASN A 56 -20.60 21.42 -18.26
C ASN A 56 -21.18 20.71 -17.02
N ALA A 57 -22.49 20.84 -16.76
CA ALA A 57 -23.14 20.18 -15.63
C ALA A 57 -23.25 18.67 -15.87
N GLU A 58 -23.58 18.25 -17.09
CA GLU A 58 -23.68 16.85 -17.49
C GLU A 58 -22.31 16.16 -17.42
N THR A 59 -21.25 16.81 -17.91
CA THR A 59 -19.88 16.29 -17.76
C THR A 59 -19.49 16.12 -16.29
N PHE A 60 -19.87 17.08 -15.43
CA PHE A 60 -19.60 16.99 -13.99
C PHE A 60 -20.36 15.83 -13.32
N TYR A 61 -21.65 15.63 -13.62
CA TYR A 61 -22.39 14.49 -13.08
C TYR A 61 -21.83 13.16 -13.56
N LYS A 62 -21.42 13.08 -14.83
CA LYS A 62 -20.80 11.88 -15.40
C LYS A 62 -19.46 11.57 -14.76
N SER A 63 -18.63 12.56 -14.44
CA SER A 63 -17.36 12.32 -13.76
C SER A 63 -17.58 11.78 -12.33
N LEU A 64 -18.53 12.36 -11.58
CA LEU A 64 -18.91 11.84 -10.26
C LEU A 64 -19.42 10.41 -10.32
N GLN A 65 -20.32 10.12 -11.27
CA GLN A 65 -20.86 8.78 -11.46
C GLN A 65 -19.76 7.78 -11.84
N THR A 66 -18.84 8.18 -12.74
CA THR A 66 -17.68 7.39 -13.15
C THR A 66 -16.80 7.06 -11.94
N GLN A 67 -16.53 8.04 -11.08
CA GLN A 67 -15.71 7.86 -9.89
C GLN A 67 -16.35 6.89 -8.88
N GLU A 68 -17.66 6.99 -8.64
CA GLU A 68 -18.36 6.08 -7.75
C GLU A 68 -18.41 4.65 -8.30
N TYR A 69 -18.62 4.48 -9.61
CA TYR A 69 -18.51 3.16 -10.24
C TYR A 69 -17.10 2.59 -10.15
N ALA A 70 -16.06 3.38 -10.44
CA ALA A 70 -14.67 2.95 -10.33
C ALA A 70 -14.32 2.52 -8.91
N LYS A 71 -14.81 3.27 -7.91
CA LYS A 71 -14.65 2.95 -6.49
C LYS A 71 -15.43 1.69 -6.09
N SER A 72 -16.63 1.48 -6.63
CA SER A 72 -17.38 0.25 -6.40
C SER A 72 -16.64 -0.97 -6.97
N LEU A 73 -16.09 -0.84 -8.18
CA LEU A 73 -15.32 -1.89 -8.85
C LEU A 73 -14.03 -2.25 -8.13
N SER A 74 -13.33 -1.28 -7.52
CA SER A 74 -12.09 -1.53 -6.77
C SER A 74 -12.30 -2.09 -5.34
N ASN A 75 -13.52 -1.94 -4.80
CA ASN A 75 -13.89 -2.42 -3.47
C ASN A 75 -14.58 -3.79 -3.50
N GLY A 76 -15.16 -4.19 -4.64
CA GLY A 76 -15.72 -5.52 -4.81
C GLY A 76 -14.62 -6.60 -4.87
N ASP A 77 -14.83 -7.72 -4.19
CA ASP A 77 -13.96 -8.91 -4.32
C ASP A 77 -14.13 -9.61 -5.70
N ASP A 78 -15.12 -9.19 -6.49
CA ASP A 78 -15.61 -9.87 -7.69
C ASP A 78 -15.11 -9.28 -9.03
N GLY A 79 -14.34 -8.19 -9.02
CA GLY A 79 -14.25 -7.30 -10.20
C GLY A 79 -13.22 -7.64 -11.28
N THR A 80 -11.92 -7.63 -10.97
CA THR A 80 -10.89 -7.76 -12.03
C THR A 80 -9.63 -8.50 -11.58
N GLY A 81 -9.45 -8.77 -10.29
CA GLY A 81 -8.21 -9.34 -9.75
C GLY A 81 -6.98 -8.45 -9.99
N LEU A 82 -7.15 -7.24 -10.50
CA LEU A 82 -6.07 -6.34 -10.87
C LEU A 82 -5.38 -5.82 -9.61
N LYS A 83 -6.13 -5.50 -8.56
CA LYS A 83 -5.57 -5.19 -7.23
C LYS A 83 -4.70 -6.31 -6.71
N LYS A 84 -5.04 -7.59 -6.94
CA LYS A 84 -4.19 -8.71 -6.55
C LYS A 84 -2.89 -8.72 -7.36
N MET A 85 -2.97 -8.52 -8.68
CA MET A 85 -1.78 -8.44 -9.55
C MET A 85 -0.88 -7.27 -9.18
N ILE A 86 -1.45 -6.09 -8.96
CA ILE A 86 -0.73 -4.90 -8.50
C ILE A 86 -0.11 -5.18 -7.13
N LEU A 87 -0.85 -5.79 -6.21
CA LEU A 87 -0.33 -6.15 -4.90
C LEU A 87 0.80 -7.18 -4.98
N ASP A 88 0.73 -8.15 -5.89
CA ASP A 88 1.80 -9.11 -6.16
C ASP A 88 3.05 -8.40 -6.74
N GLN A 89 2.88 -7.31 -7.48
CA GLN A 89 3.98 -6.52 -8.03
C GLN A 89 4.64 -5.60 -6.99
N ILE A 90 3.86 -4.90 -6.17
CA ILE A 90 4.38 -3.95 -5.16
C ILE A 90 4.77 -4.65 -3.85
N TYR A 91 4.17 -5.80 -3.55
CA TYR A 91 4.42 -6.60 -2.35
C TYR A 91 4.34 -8.11 -2.64
N PRO A 92 5.37 -8.67 -3.29
CA PRO A 92 5.38 -10.05 -3.77
C PRO A 92 5.27 -11.10 -2.66
N GLN A 93 4.87 -12.31 -3.05
CA GLN A 93 4.56 -13.41 -2.13
C GLN A 93 5.69 -13.77 -1.16
N HIS A 94 6.95 -13.74 -1.60
CA HIS A 94 8.11 -14.02 -0.74
C HIS A 94 8.28 -13.01 0.41
N MET A 95 7.72 -11.80 0.25
CA MET A 95 7.75 -10.77 1.28
C MET A 95 6.65 -10.95 2.33
N ARG A 96 5.59 -11.72 2.03
CA ARG A 96 4.39 -11.91 2.86
C ARG A 96 4.64 -12.91 3.98
N ASN A 97 5.48 -12.50 4.91
CA ASN A 97 5.81 -13.25 6.11
C ASN A 97 5.76 -12.36 7.34
N GLU A 98 5.60 -13.00 8.48
CA GLU A 98 5.45 -12.34 9.77
C GLU A 98 6.61 -11.41 10.13
N ILE A 99 7.85 -11.80 9.80
CA ILE A 99 9.05 -11.02 10.11
C ILE A 99 9.02 -9.69 9.38
N ASN A 100 8.75 -9.70 8.09
CA ASN A 100 8.67 -8.50 7.27
C ASN A 100 7.49 -7.61 7.68
N PHE A 101 6.35 -8.22 7.99
CA PHE A 101 5.17 -7.51 8.46
C PHE A 101 5.43 -6.78 9.79
N ARG A 102 6.02 -7.47 10.78
CA ARG A 102 6.41 -6.87 12.07
C ARG A 102 7.46 -5.77 11.90
N ARG A 103 8.44 -5.95 11.02
CA ARG A 103 9.45 -4.91 10.70
C ARG A 103 8.79 -3.65 10.14
N PHE A 104 7.84 -3.81 9.21
CA PHE A 104 7.09 -2.69 8.65
C PHE A 104 6.30 -1.94 9.73
N GLN A 105 5.60 -2.67 10.60
CA GLN A 105 4.87 -2.06 11.73
C GLN A 105 5.79 -1.29 12.67
N GLY A 106 6.94 -1.86 13.04
CA GLY A 106 7.93 -1.21 13.91
C GLY A 106 8.47 0.10 13.31
N GLN A 107 8.72 0.13 12.00
CA GLN A 107 9.14 1.35 11.29
C GLN A 107 8.05 2.43 11.30
N GLN A 108 6.78 2.05 11.09
CA GLN A 108 5.66 3.00 11.14
C GLN A 108 5.50 3.63 12.52
N LEU A 109 5.62 2.82 13.58
CA LEU A 109 5.56 3.31 14.96
C LEU A 109 6.72 4.25 15.30
N ALA A 110 7.94 3.96 14.81
CA ALA A 110 9.10 4.83 14.99
C ALA A 110 8.97 6.14 14.20
N ALA A 111 8.40 6.11 13.00
CA ALA A 111 8.18 7.30 12.18
C ALA A 111 7.12 8.25 12.77
N ASN A 112 6.15 7.70 13.51
CA ASN A 112 5.07 8.47 14.14
C ASN A 112 5.41 8.95 15.56
N GLN A 113 6.59 8.64 16.09
CA GLN A 113 7.02 9.22 17.37
C GLN A 113 7.47 10.67 17.19
N PRO A 114 6.96 11.63 17.98
CA PRO A 114 7.45 12.99 17.96
C PRO A 114 8.93 13.00 18.34
N LYS A 115 9.77 13.56 17.47
CA LYS A 115 11.19 13.76 17.77
C LYS A 115 11.28 14.63 19.02
N MET A 116 11.70 14.06 20.14
CA MET A 116 11.92 14.83 21.36
C MET A 116 12.89 15.98 21.06
N PRO A 117 12.64 17.21 21.56
CA PRO A 117 13.58 18.30 21.40
C PRO A 117 14.92 17.88 22.01
N LYS A 118 15.98 17.91 21.19
CA LYS A 118 17.35 17.70 21.68
C LYS A 118 17.59 18.76 22.76
N LYS A 119 17.78 18.35 24.02
CA LYS A 119 18.22 19.28 25.07
C LYS A 119 19.55 19.88 24.60
N PRO A 120 19.76 21.21 24.75
CA PRO A 120 21.06 21.79 24.47
C PRO A 120 22.07 21.14 25.42
N GLU A 121 23.10 20.51 24.83
CA GLU A 121 24.26 20.00 25.55
C GLU A 121 24.84 21.15 26.38
N GLN A 122 24.80 21.00 27.70
CA GLN A 122 25.54 21.88 28.60
C GLN A 122 27.02 21.68 28.28
N GLN A 123 27.63 22.70 27.68
CA GLN A 123 29.06 22.75 27.45
C GLN A 123 29.77 22.57 28.79
N LEU A 124 30.52 21.47 28.88
CA LEU A 124 31.40 21.14 29.98
C LEU A 124 32.37 22.32 30.18
N ILE A 125 32.22 23.07 31.28
CA ILE A 125 33.26 23.99 31.73
C ILE A 125 34.39 23.10 32.24
N GLN A 126 35.33 22.78 31.35
CA GLN A 126 36.55 22.08 31.72
C GLN A 126 37.49 23.10 32.37
N GLY A 127 37.69 22.95 33.68
CA GLY A 127 38.67 23.69 34.45
C GLY A 127 40.06 23.52 33.83
N LYS A 128 40.72 24.64 33.56
CA LYS A 128 42.17 24.69 33.37
C LYS A 128 42.81 24.77 34.75
N GLU A 129 43.44 23.69 35.19
CA GLU A 129 44.41 23.72 36.27
C GLU A 129 45.70 24.45 35.82
N LEU A 130 46.11 25.42 36.65
CA LEU A 130 47.47 25.67 37.15
C LEU A 130 48.67 25.16 36.32
N ASN A 131 49.52 26.09 35.85
CA ASN A 131 50.89 26.35 36.39
C ASN A 131 51.82 27.15 35.43
N HIS A 132 52.82 27.79 36.05
CA HIS A 132 53.94 28.63 35.56
C HIS A 132 53.59 30.13 35.47
N GLU A 133 54.24 31.05 36.21
CA GLU A 133 55.53 31.09 36.92
C GLU A 133 55.43 32.03 38.14
#